data_AF-A0A2G5VBC3-F1
#
_entry.id   AF-A0A2G5VBC3-F1
#
_cell.length_a   1.000
_cell.length_b   1.000
_cell.length_c   1.000
_cell.angle_alpha   90.00
_cell.angle_beta   90.00
_cell.angle_gamma   90.00
#
_symmetry.space_group_name_H-M   'P 1'
#
loop_
_entity.id
_entity.type
_entity.pdbx_description
1 polymer ?
#
loop_
_entity_poly.entity_id
_entity_poly.type
_entity_poly.pdbx_seq_one_letter_code
_entity_poly.pdbx_strand_id
1 'polypeptide(L)'
;MMLLNLFKGPGAIPSPKQKEVLAPCESIVPDGCKTVEECTSLIIEKCIEKVPGISVALFEAMQEDPKSAEALRRRQQIPSDAKAKIEQLIGPFCKDFMTTHEYKKGNKDHPGYIFCCEMLDYCSFYVQTWFYIVCGVVGLLLLVGIAGGAFFFFYSKRKRMGK
;
A
#
# COMPACT_ATOMS: atom_id res chain seq x y z
N MET A 1 1.78 -9.80 21.16
CA MET A 1 1.88 -11.12 20.47
C MET A 1 1.25 -11.15 19.07
N MET A 2 0.05 -10.59 18.83
CA MET A 2 -0.59 -10.60 17.49
C MET A 2 0.26 -9.89 16.42
N LEU A 3 0.72 -8.66 16.67
CA LEU A 3 1.54 -7.88 15.72
C LEU A 3 2.82 -8.59 15.27
N LEU A 4 3.52 -9.26 16.19
CA LEU A 4 4.74 -9.99 15.88
C LEU A 4 4.50 -11.24 15.02
N ASN A 5 3.35 -11.89 15.18
CA ASN A 5 2.96 -13.01 14.33
C ASN A 5 2.50 -12.55 12.93
N LEU A 6 2.13 -11.27 12.79
CA LEU A 6 1.66 -10.69 11.54
C LEU A 6 2.82 -10.28 10.63
N PHE A 7 3.94 -9.79 11.17
CA PHE A 7 5.19 -9.61 10.41
C PHE A 7 5.86 -10.94 9.98
N LYS A 8 5.29 -12.07 10.37
CA LYS A 8 5.76 -13.41 10.02
C LYS A 8 5.30 -13.78 8.60
N GLY A 9 6.10 -13.45 7.60
CA GLY A 9 5.96 -14.05 6.26
C GLY A 9 6.09 -15.59 6.33
N PRO A 10 5.66 -16.34 5.30
CA PRO A 10 5.80 -17.81 5.29
C PRO A 10 7.29 -18.19 5.41
N GLY A 11 7.71 -18.56 6.63
CA GLY A 11 9.06 -19.03 6.95
C GLY A 11 10.02 -18.03 7.61
N ALA A 12 9.62 -16.78 7.92
CA ALA A 12 10.51 -15.80 8.55
C ALA A 12 10.33 -15.73 10.07
N ILE A 13 11.42 -15.62 10.84
CA ILE A 13 11.40 -15.27 12.26
C ILE A 13 11.64 -13.76 12.34
N PRO A 14 10.77 -12.96 12.99
CA PRO A 14 11.02 -11.53 13.12
C PRO A 14 12.32 -11.29 13.90
N SER A 15 13.18 -10.43 13.34
CA SER A 15 14.48 -10.09 13.90
C SER A 15 14.32 -9.52 15.32
N PRO A 16 15.25 -9.77 16.25
CA PRO A 16 15.20 -9.21 17.61
C PRO A 16 14.97 -7.69 17.62
N LYS A 17 15.53 -6.97 16.65
CA LYS A 17 15.36 -5.53 16.49
C LYS A 17 13.93 -5.12 16.12
N GLN A 18 13.25 -5.92 15.29
CA GLN A 18 11.83 -5.68 14.98
C GLN A 18 10.97 -5.84 16.24
N LYS A 19 11.30 -6.81 17.10
CA LYS A 19 10.58 -6.99 18.38
C LYS A 19 10.75 -5.81 19.31
N GLU A 20 11.96 -5.25 19.37
CA GLU A 20 12.25 -4.07 20.18
C GLU A 20 11.48 -2.84 19.67
N VAL A 21 11.49 -2.60 18.36
CA VAL A 21 10.76 -1.47 17.73
C VAL A 21 9.25 -1.61 17.90
N LEU A 22 8.70 -2.83 17.85
CA LEU A 22 7.25 -3.08 17.98
C LEU A 22 6.77 -3.29 19.43
N ALA A 23 7.67 -3.45 20.40
CA ALA A 23 7.30 -3.66 21.82
C ALA A 23 6.32 -2.58 22.36
N PRO A 24 6.47 -1.28 22.04
CA PRO A 24 5.51 -0.25 22.46
C PRO A 24 4.09 -0.50 21.96
N CYS A 25 3.95 -1.15 20.81
CA CYS A 25 2.67 -1.41 20.14
C CYS A 25 1.99 -2.70 20.62
N GLU A 26 2.70 -3.58 21.33
CA GLU A 26 2.08 -4.78 21.92
C GLU A 26 1.09 -4.46 23.03
N SER A 27 1.21 -3.27 23.63
CA SER A 27 0.29 -2.77 24.65
C SER A 27 -1.08 -2.31 24.10
N ILE A 28 -1.25 -2.26 22.78
CA ILE A 28 -2.47 -1.77 22.13
C ILE A 28 -3.46 -2.93 22.00
N VAL A 29 -4.53 -2.89 22.79
CA VAL A 29 -5.67 -3.80 22.69
C VAL A 29 -6.80 -3.07 21.97
N PRO A 30 -7.22 -3.50 20.77
CA PRO A 30 -8.32 -2.89 20.07
C PRO A 30 -9.65 -3.44 20.61
N ASP A 31 -10.49 -2.57 21.17
CA ASP A 31 -11.86 -2.91 21.52
C ASP A 31 -12.74 -2.94 20.26
N GLY A 32 -13.52 -4.01 20.07
CA GLY A 32 -14.58 -4.07 19.06
C GLY A 32 -14.26 -4.70 17.70
N CYS A 33 -13.15 -5.43 17.56
CA CYS A 33 -12.83 -6.10 16.29
C CYS A 33 -13.71 -7.32 16.02
N LYS A 34 -14.19 -7.46 14.77
CA LYS A 34 -14.92 -8.65 14.30
C LYS A 34 -14.05 -9.65 13.55
N THR A 35 -13.02 -9.19 12.83
CA THR A 35 -12.13 -10.01 12.01
C THR A 35 -10.65 -9.72 12.30
N VAL A 36 -9.78 -10.70 12.05
CA VAL A 36 -8.32 -10.57 12.32
C VAL A 36 -7.65 -9.50 11.45
N GLU A 37 -8.08 -9.34 10.19
CA GLU A 37 -7.53 -8.35 9.25
C GLU A 37 -7.90 -6.91 9.61
N GLU A 38 -9.17 -6.64 9.96
CA GLU A 38 -9.60 -5.30 10.42
C GLU A 38 -8.90 -4.91 11.72
N CYS A 39 -8.76 -5.88 12.63
CA CYS A 39 -8.06 -5.67 13.88
C CYS A 39 -6.59 -5.36 13.68
N THR A 40 -5.95 -6.02 12.71
CA THR A 40 -4.56 -5.79 12.35
C THR A 40 -4.34 -4.35 11.88
N SER A 41 -5.19 -3.88 10.97
CA SER A 41 -5.08 -2.53 10.41
C SER A 41 -5.26 -1.46 11.49
N LEU A 42 -6.25 -1.65 12.38
CA LEU A 42 -6.52 -0.73 13.50
C LEU A 42 -5.37 -0.68 14.53
N ILE A 43 -4.75 -1.82 14.86
CA ILE A 43 -3.63 -1.80 15.81
C ILE A 43 -2.42 -1.10 15.19
N ILE A 44 -2.14 -1.35 13.90
CA ILE A 44 -1.03 -0.71 13.18
C ILE A 44 -1.24 0.80 13.13
N GLU A 45 -2.44 1.27 12.82
CA GLU A 45 -2.74 2.71 12.75
C GLU A 45 -2.57 3.39 14.11
N LYS A 46 -3.13 2.79 15.18
CA LYS A 46 -2.92 3.28 16.56
C LYS A 46 -1.46 3.21 17.01
N CYS A 47 -0.70 2.23 16.52
CA CYS A 47 0.73 2.08 16.80
C CYS A 47 1.53 3.22 16.17
N ILE A 48 1.25 3.56 14.92
CA ILE A 48 1.86 4.69 14.20
C ILE A 48 1.53 6.01 14.91
N GLU A 49 0.27 6.21 15.32
CA GLU A 49 -0.15 7.41 16.04
C GLU A 49 0.56 7.56 17.41
N LYS A 50 0.71 6.44 18.13
CA LYS A 50 1.32 6.43 19.46
C LYS A 50 2.84 6.59 19.41
N VAL A 51 3.50 6.16 18.32
CA VAL A 51 4.96 6.17 18.17
C VAL A 51 5.35 6.82 16.83
N PRO A 52 5.48 8.16 16.79
CA PRO A 52 5.88 8.85 15.56
C PRO A 52 7.30 8.41 15.15
N GLY A 53 7.48 8.11 13.86
CA GLY A 53 8.77 7.64 13.32
C GLY A 53 9.02 6.14 13.49
N ILE A 54 8.05 5.37 14.02
CA ILE A 54 8.15 3.91 14.09
C ILE A 54 8.36 3.26 12.72
N SER A 55 7.78 3.84 11.66
CA SER A 55 7.97 3.37 10.29
C SER A 55 9.45 3.44 9.87
N VAL A 56 10.14 4.55 10.15
CA VAL A 56 11.58 4.73 9.85
C VAL A 56 12.40 3.66 10.57
N ALA A 57 12.25 3.55 11.89
CA ALA A 57 12.99 2.58 12.71
C ALA A 57 12.70 1.13 12.31
N LEU A 58 11.45 0.84 11.92
CA LEU A 58 11.05 -0.47 11.44
C LEU A 58 11.72 -0.80 10.10
N PHE A 59 11.76 0.14 9.16
CA PHE A 59 12.41 -0.07 7.86
C PHE A 59 13.92 -0.23 7.98
N GLU A 60 14.57 0.51 8.89
CA GLU A 60 15.98 0.33 9.24
C GLU A 60 16.22 -1.07 9.82
N ALA A 61 15.38 -1.51 10.76
CA ALA A 61 15.46 -2.86 11.32
C ALA A 61 15.18 -3.97 10.28
N MET A 62 14.40 -3.70 9.23
CA MET A 62 14.17 -4.64 8.12
C MET A 62 15.36 -4.73 7.15
N GLN A 63 16.17 -3.68 7.03
CA GLN A 63 17.35 -3.64 6.16
C GLN A 63 18.53 -4.43 6.74
N GLU A 64 18.66 -4.44 8.07
CA GLU A 64 19.74 -5.17 8.75
C GLU A 64 19.67 -6.69 8.56
N ASP A 65 18.55 -7.23 8.05
CA ASP A 65 18.42 -8.65 7.75
C ASP A 65 18.98 -8.98 6.34
N PRO A 66 20.06 -9.76 6.23
CA PRO A 66 20.67 -10.10 4.93
C PRO A 66 19.72 -10.90 4.04
N LYS A 67 18.72 -11.60 4.61
CA LYS A 67 17.69 -12.32 3.83
C LYS A 67 16.75 -11.36 3.11
N SER A 68 16.44 -10.21 3.73
CA SER A 68 15.64 -9.16 3.12
C SER A 68 16.35 -8.53 1.93
N ALA A 69 17.65 -8.27 2.03
CA ALA A 69 18.47 -7.74 0.94
C ALA A 69 18.63 -8.74 -0.23
N GLU A 70 18.74 -10.04 0.05
CA GLU A 70 18.76 -11.09 -0.98
C GLU A 70 17.38 -11.34 -1.61
N ALA A 71 16.29 -11.28 -0.82
CA ALA A 71 14.92 -11.32 -1.33
C ALA A 71 14.61 -10.10 -2.22
N LEU A 72 15.16 -8.93 -1.86
CA LEU A 72 15.13 -7.70 -2.65
C LEU A 72 15.83 -7.85 -4.00
N ARG A 73 16.96 -8.57 -4.05
CA ARG A 73 17.68 -8.88 -5.29
C ARG A 73 16.96 -9.89 -6.17
N ARG A 74 16.11 -10.76 -5.61
CA ARG A 74 15.24 -11.69 -6.37
C ARG A 74 13.88 -11.07 -6.69
N ARG A 75 13.86 -9.87 -7.31
CA ARG A 75 12.68 -9.10 -7.77
C ARG A 75 11.58 -9.88 -8.53
N GLN A 76 11.77 -11.17 -8.85
CA GLN A 76 10.91 -11.95 -9.75
C GLN A 76 10.15 -13.11 -9.10
N GLN A 77 10.28 -13.37 -7.78
CA GLN A 77 9.70 -14.58 -7.17
C GLN A 77 8.76 -14.36 -5.99
N ILE A 78 8.28 -13.13 -5.74
CA ILE A 78 7.17 -12.95 -4.79
C ILE A 78 5.88 -13.23 -5.57
N PRO A 79 5.18 -14.36 -5.33
CA PRO A 79 3.92 -14.63 -6.02
C PRO A 79 2.87 -13.59 -5.59
N SER A 80 1.93 -13.27 -6.48
CA SER A 80 1.00 -12.13 -6.32
C SER A 80 0.18 -12.19 -5.02
N ASP A 81 -0.08 -13.39 -4.52
CA ASP A 81 -0.76 -13.68 -3.25
C ASP A 81 0.09 -13.29 -2.02
N ALA A 82 1.41 -13.47 -2.09
CA ALA A 82 2.33 -13.01 -1.06
C ALA A 82 2.49 -11.49 -1.07
N LYS A 83 2.48 -10.86 -2.27
CA LYS A 83 2.51 -9.39 -2.40
C LYS A 83 1.30 -8.75 -1.72
N ALA A 84 0.10 -9.28 -1.91
CA ALA A 84 -1.12 -8.76 -1.28
C ALA A 84 -1.08 -8.81 0.26
N LYS A 85 -0.55 -9.89 0.85
CA LYS A 85 -0.39 -10.00 2.31
C LYS A 85 0.65 -9.02 2.84
N ILE A 86 1.78 -8.90 2.14
CA ILE A 86 2.83 -7.93 2.50
C ILE A 86 2.29 -6.50 2.41
N GLU A 87 1.50 -6.21 1.38
CA GLU A 87 0.88 -4.90 1.19
C GLU A 87 -0.13 -4.56 2.29
N GLN A 88 -0.96 -5.51 2.74
CA GLN A 88 -1.85 -5.27 3.88
C GLN A 88 -1.10 -4.92 5.17
N LEU A 89 0.04 -5.58 5.40
CA LEU A 89 0.81 -5.46 6.65
C LEU A 89 1.73 -4.23 6.65
N ILE A 90 2.45 -4.03 5.55
CA ILE A 90 3.48 -3.00 5.42
C ILE A 90 2.90 -1.72 4.81
N GLY A 91 1.78 -1.79 4.07
CA GLY A 91 1.14 -0.64 3.42
C GLY A 91 0.87 0.55 4.36
N PRO A 92 0.33 0.36 5.58
CA PRO A 92 0.15 1.45 6.52
C PRO A 92 1.47 2.10 6.96
N PHE A 93 2.52 1.31 7.19
CA PHE A 93 3.85 1.82 7.52
C PHE A 93 4.51 2.54 6.33
N CYS A 94 4.27 2.07 5.10
CA CYS A 94 4.73 2.75 3.90
C CYS A 94 4.04 4.10 3.70
N LYS A 95 2.72 4.17 3.95
CA LYS A 95 1.98 5.43 3.93
C LYS A 95 2.53 6.40 4.97
N ASP A 96 2.76 5.94 6.20
CA ASP A 96 3.35 6.74 7.26
C ASP A 96 4.75 7.23 6.87
N PHE A 97 5.62 6.34 6.41
CA PHE A 97 6.99 6.68 5.97
C PHE A 97 7.02 7.78 4.91
N MET A 98 6.09 7.77 3.94
CA MET A 98 6.01 8.83 2.92
C MET A 98 5.66 10.21 3.48
N THR A 99 5.06 10.28 4.67
CA THR A 99 4.79 11.55 5.34
C THR A 99 5.98 12.06 6.17
N THR A 100 6.92 11.17 6.51
CA THR A 100 8.09 11.49 7.34
C THR A 100 9.09 12.40 6.65
N HIS A 101 9.93 13.06 7.47
CA HIS A 101 10.99 13.93 6.98
C HIS A 101 12.09 13.17 6.21
N GLU A 102 12.36 11.92 6.57
CA GLU A 102 13.36 11.08 5.88
C GLU A 102 12.99 10.83 4.42
N TYR A 103 11.70 10.62 4.14
CA TYR A 103 11.21 10.54 2.76
C TYR A 103 11.28 11.90 2.05
N LYS A 104 10.82 12.98 2.70
CA LYS A 104 10.81 14.34 2.12
C LYS A 104 12.21 14.89 1.82
N LYS A 105 13.23 14.42 2.54
CA LYS A 105 14.63 14.73 2.29
C LYS A 105 15.12 14.16 0.94
N GLY A 106 14.34 13.27 0.32
CA GLY A 106 14.64 12.67 -0.97
C GLY A 106 15.74 11.61 -0.90
N ASN A 107 15.96 11.03 0.28
CA ASN A 107 16.96 10.00 0.47
C ASN A 107 16.49 8.67 -0.14
N LYS A 108 16.86 8.44 -1.40
CA LYS A 108 16.50 7.23 -2.15
C LYS A 108 17.21 5.98 -1.64
N ASP A 109 18.29 6.15 -0.90
CA ASP A 109 19.07 5.07 -0.31
C ASP A 109 18.47 4.57 1.02
N HIS A 110 17.46 5.28 1.54
CA HIS A 110 16.79 4.86 2.76
C HIS A 110 16.06 3.53 2.53
N PRO A 111 16.15 2.56 3.45
CA PRO A 111 15.53 1.24 3.28
C PRO A 111 14.02 1.32 3.10
N GLY A 112 13.36 2.26 3.78
CA GLY A 112 11.94 2.51 3.59
C GLY A 112 11.59 2.97 2.18
N TYR A 113 12.46 3.72 1.51
CA TYR A 113 12.28 4.10 0.11
C TYR A 113 12.41 2.88 -0.79
N ILE A 114 13.46 2.08 -0.60
CA ILE A 114 13.67 0.87 -1.41
C ILE A 114 12.51 -0.13 -1.23
N PHE A 115 12.09 -0.39 0.00
CA PHE A 115 10.98 -1.31 0.28
C PHE A 115 9.64 -0.79 -0.24
N CYS A 116 9.26 0.45 0.07
CA CYS A 116 7.95 0.96 -0.30
C CYS A 116 7.86 1.34 -1.77
N CYS A 117 8.92 1.93 -2.33
CA CYS A 117 8.92 2.44 -3.70
C CYS A 117 9.30 1.38 -4.73
N GLU A 118 10.33 0.57 -4.47
CA GLU A 118 10.80 -0.42 -5.46
C GLU A 118 10.10 -1.78 -5.35
N MET A 119 9.70 -2.22 -4.15
CA MET A 119 9.07 -3.53 -3.97
C MET A 119 7.54 -3.46 -4.03
N LEU A 120 6.94 -2.41 -3.46
CA LEU A 120 5.49 -2.26 -3.39
C LEU A 120 4.92 -1.24 -4.39
N ASP A 121 5.77 -0.61 -5.21
CA ASP A 121 5.37 0.40 -6.21
C ASP A 121 4.59 1.60 -5.64
N TYR A 122 4.62 1.86 -4.31
CA TYR A 122 3.84 2.94 -3.70
C TYR A 122 4.22 4.33 -4.21
N CYS A 123 5.44 4.50 -4.73
CA CYS A 123 5.93 5.77 -5.29
C CYS A 123 5.66 5.92 -6.79
N SER A 124 5.03 4.92 -7.40
CA SER A 124 4.65 5.00 -8.80
C SER A 124 3.44 5.93 -8.96
N PHE A 125 3.47 6.78 -10.00
CA PHE A 125 2.41 7.75 -10.31
C PHE A 125 1.00 7.12 -10.38
N TYR A 126 0.93 5.83 -10.70
CA TYR A 126 -0.33 5.08 -10.85
C TYR A 126 -1.06 4.81 -9.52
N VAL A 127 -0.38 4.82 -8.38
CA VAL A 127 -0.98 4.50 -7.07
C VAL A 127 -1.57 5.73 -6.39
N GLN A 128 -1.27 6.93 -6.91
CA GLN A 128 -1.83 8.16 -6.38
C GLN A 128 -3.33 8.27 -6.68
N THR A 129 -4.14 8.56 -5.67
CA THR A 129 -5.62 8.65 -5.77
C THR A 129 -6.09 9.59 -6.87
N TRP A 130 -5.35 10.68 -7.13
CA TRP A 130 -5.69 11.62 -8.20
C TRP A 130 -5.64 10.99 -9.60
N PHE A 131 -4.73 10.03 -9.83
CA PHE A 131 -4.60 9.34 -11.11
C PHE A 131 -5.86 8.52 -11.41
N TYR A 132 -6.40 7.81 -10.41
CA TYR A 132 -7.66 7.07 -10.54
C TYR A 132 -8.86 7.98 -10.82
N ILE A 133 -8.90 9.16 -10.19
CA ILE A 133 -9.96 10.15 -10.42
C ILE A 133 -9.92 10.64 -11.87
N VAL A 134 -8.74 11.02 -12.37
CA VAL A 134 -8.58 11.50 -13.75
C VAL A 134 -8.94 10.40 -14.75
N CYS A 135 -8.43 9.18 -14.55
CA CYS A 135 -8.72 8.05 -15.43
C CYS A 135 -10.21 7.69 -15.44
N GLY A 136 -10.86 7.72 -14.27
CA GLY A 136 -12.30 7.48 -14.14
C GLY A 136 -13.16 8.51 -14.87
N VAL A 137 -12.82 9.79 -14.74
CA VAL A 137 -13.55 10.88 -15.44
C VAL A 137 -13.40 10.77 -16.96
N VAL A 138 -12.19 10.52 -17.45
CA VAL A 138 -11.92 10.37 -18.89
C VAL A 138 -12.66 9.14 -19.44
N GLY A 139 -12.63 8.01 -18.72
CA GLY A 139 -13.35 6.80 -19.11
C GLY A 139 -14.87 7.01 -19.17
N LEU A 140 -15.43 7.72 -18.19
CA LEU A 140 -16.86 8.04 -18.15
C LEU A 140 -17.28 8.98 -19.28
N LEU A 141 -16.48 10.02 -19.56
CA LEU A 141 -16.72 10.96 -20.66
C LEU A 141 -16.75 10.24 -22.02
N LEU A 142 -15.85 9.30 -22.25
CA LEU A 142 -15.83 8.50 -23.48
C LEU A 142 -17.08 7.62 -23.60
N LEU A 143 -17.50 6.96 -22.52
CA LEU A 143 -18.72 6.14 -22.53
C LEU A 143 -19.97 6.98 -22.82
N VAL A 144 -20.10 8.14 -22.19
CA VAL A 144 -21.22 9.07 -22.43
C VAL A 144 -21.15 9.64 -23.85
N GLY A 145 -19.96 9.95 -24.36
CA GLY A 145 -19.76 10.43 -25.73
C GLY A 145 -20.17 9.39 -26.79
N ILE A 146 -19.83 8.12 -26.58
CA ILE A 146 -20.23 7.03 -27.49
C ILE A 146 -21.74 6.78 -27.41
N ALA A 147 -22.31 6.69 -26.20
CA ALA A 147 -23.74 6.49 -26.01
C ALA A 147 -24.57 7.65 -26.57
N GLY A 148 -24.16 8.89 -26.28
CA GLY A 148 -24.78 10.11 -26.79
C GLY A 148 -24.63 10.25 -28.31
N GLY A 149 -23.46 9.93 -28.85
CA GLY A 149 -23.20 9.91 -30.29
C GLY A 149 -24.03 8.86 -31.03
N ALA A 150 -24.11 7.65 -30.49
CA ALA A 150 -24.94 6.57 -31.04
C ALA A 150 -26.44 6.91 -30.97
N PHE A 151 -26.90 7.46 -29.84
CA PHE A 151 -28.28 7.89 -29.66
C PHE A 151 -28.65 9.04 -30.60
N PHE A 152 -27.78 10.04 -30.74
CA PHE A 152 -27.95 11.16 -31.66
C PHE A 152 -27.93 10.69 -33.12
N PHE A 153 -27.04 9.76 -33.49
CA PHE A 153 -27.00 9.18 -34.82
C PHE A 153 -28.27 8.39 -35.14
N PHE A 154 -28.76 7.56 -34.22
CA PHE A 154 -30.03 6.83 -34.38
C PHE A 154 -31.23 7.78 -34.48
N TYR A 155 -31.27 8.81 -33.64
CA TYR A 155 -32.34 9.81 -33.66
C TYR A 155 -32.34 10.63 -34.96
N SER A 156 -31.15 11.02 -35.43
CA SER A 156 -30.97 11.73 -36.70
C SER A 156 -31.34 10.87 -37.92
N LYS A 157 -31.08 9.55 -37.86
CA LYS A 157 -31.49 8.61 -38.91
C LYS A 157 -33.01 8.48 -39.00
N ARG A 158 -33.73 8.49 -37.87
CA ARG A 158 -35.21 8.45 -37.87
C ARG A 158 -35.84 9.68 -38.51
N LYS A 159 -35.23 10.86 -38.41
CA LYS A 159 -35.75 12.07 -39.07
C LYS A 159 -35.57 12.11 -40.59
N ARG A 160 -34.66 11.31 -41.16
CA ARG A 160 -34.43 11.27 -42.63
C ARG A 160 -35.31 10.27 -43.39
N MET A 161 -36.02 9.36 -42.71
CA MET A 161 -36.94 8.40 -43.36
C MET A 161 -38.42 8.83 -43.30
N GLY A 162 -38.71 10.05 -42.84
CA GLY A 162 -40.07 10.61 -42.74
C GLY A 162 -40.38 11.71 -43.77
N LYS A 163 -39.69 11.72 -44.91
CA LYS A 163 -39.96 12.63 -46.03
C LYS A 163 -39.95 11.86 -47.34
#